data_AF-A0A7S1H895-F1
#
_entry.id   AF-A0A7S1H895-F1
#
_cell.length_a   1.000
_cell.length_b   1.000
_cell.length_c   1.000
_cell.angle_alpha   90.00
_cell.angle_beta   90.00
_cell.angle_gamma   90.00
#
_symmetry.space_group_name_H-M   'P 1'
#
loop_
_entity.id
_entity.type
_entity.pdbx_description
1 polymer ?
#
loop_
_entity_poly.entity_id
_entity_poly.type
_entity_poly.pdbx_seq_one_letter_code
_entity_poly.pdbx_strand_id
1 'polypeptide(L)'
;MATYQSMKVASDTKSSEEKRAQERKKALLVLMIRHLCDHGYVESAERLQTESKISLQDVDVADNIDMINIVQEYEDYYELRFQRKPKLTRKVGGGEGRPSLP
;
A
#
# COMPACT_ATOMS: atom_id res chain seq x y z
N MET A 1 -21.65 -17.87 -31.23
CA MET A 1 -20.38 -17.11 -31.34
C MET A 1 -20.27 -15.94 -30.36
N ALA A 2 -21.34 -15.21 -30.04
CA ALA A 2 -21.28 -14.04 -29.12
C ALA A 2 -20.96 -14.37 -27.64
N THR A 3 -21.22 -15.60 -27.18
CA THR A 3 -21.05 -16.01 -25.77
C THR A 3 -19.59 -16.32 -25.39
N TYR A 4 -18.79 -16.84 -26.33
CA TYR A 4 -17.38 -17.18 -26.05
C TYR A 4 -16.48 -15.95 -25.97
N GLN A 5 -16.74 -14.94 -26.81
CA GLN A 5 -16.01 -13.66 -26.77
C GLN A 5 -16.31 -12.89 -25.49
N SER A 6 -17.58 -12.85 -25.05
CA SER A 6 -17.96 -12.16 -23.82
C SER A 6 -17.42 -12.87 -22.56
N MET A 7 -17.36 -14.20 -22.53
CA MET A 7 -16.71 -14.94 -21.43
C MET A 7 -15.18 -14.76 -21.41
N LYS A 8 -14.51 -14.69 -22.57
CA LYS A 8 -13.06 -14.41 -22.64
C LYS A 8 -12.74 -12.99 -22.15
N VAL A 9 -13.47 -11.98 -22.65
CA VAL A 9 -13.28 -10.58 -22.25
C VAL A 9 -13.50 -10.40 -20.74
N ALA A 10 -14.52 -11.04 -20.16
CA ALA A 10 -14.74 -10.99 -18.72
C ALA A 10 -13.61 -11.66 -17.91
N SER A 11 -13.06 -12.77 -18.42
CA SER A 11 -11.95 -13.49 -17.79
C SER A 11 -10.63 -12.70 -17.87
N ASP A 12 -10.34 -12.09 -19.02
CA ASP A 12 -9.16 -11.26 -19.24
C ASP A 12 -9.22 -9.98 -18.40
N THR A 13 -10.41 -9.38 -18.25
CA THR A 13 -10.63 -8.21 -17.39
C THR A 13 -10.36 -8.55 -15.92
N LYS A 14 -10.88 -9.69 -15.44
CA LYS A 14 -10.64 -10.14 -14.07
C LYS A 14 -9.16 -10.43 -13.80
N SER A 15 -8.47 -11.07 -14.75
CA SER A 15 -7.03 -11.34 -14.65
C SER A 15 -6.19 -10.06 -14.61
N SER A 16 -6.59 -9.04 -15.38
CA SER A 16 -5.95 -7.71 -15.36
C SER A 16 -6.09 -7.02 -14.01
N GLU A 17 -7.27 -7.05 -13.41
CA GLU A 17 -7.53 -6.45 -12.10
C GLU A 17 -6.73 -7.13 -10.98
N GLU A 18 -6.65 -8.46 -11.01
CA GLU A 18 -5.86 -9.25 -10.06
C GLU A 18 -4.36 -8.90 -10.16
N LYS A 19 -3.83 -8.77 -11.38
CA LYS A 19 -2.43 -8.33 -11.60
C LYS A 19 -2.19 -6.92 -11.04
N ARG A 20 -3.09 -5.99 -11.33
CA ARG A 20 -2.99 -4.61 -10.83
C ARG A 20 -3.07 -4.54 -9.29
N ALA A 21 -3.87 -5.40 -8.67
CA ALA A 21 -3.93 -5.51 -7.21
C ALA A 21 -2.61 -6.08 -6.64
N GLN A 22 -2.02 -7.07 -7.31
CA GLN A 22 -0.73 -7.63 -6.93
C GLN A 22 0.40 -6.60 -7.02
N GLU A 23 0.44 -5.83 -8.11
CA GLU A 23 1.41 -4.76 -8.34
C GLU A 23 1.30 -3.66 -7.27
N ARG A 24 0.07 -3.25 -6.92
CA ARG A 24 -0.15 -2.28 -5.83
C ARG A 24 0.36 -2.80 -4.49
N LYS A 25 0.15 -4.09 -4.18
CA LYS A 25 0.69 -4.69 -2.95
C LYS A 25 2.22 -4.67 -2.95
N LYS A 26 2.84 -5.01 -4.09
CA LYS A 26 4.30 -4.96 -4.24
C LYS A 26 4.82 -3.53 -4.07
N ALA A 27 4.20 -2.55 -4.72
CA ALA A 27 4.55 -1.14 -4.61
C ALA A 27 4.45 -0.64 -3.15
N LEU A 28 3.37 -1.00 -2.44
CA LEU A 28 3.22 -0.66 -1.02
C LEU A 28 4.35 -1.23 -0.16
N LEU A 29 4.73 -2.49 -0.38
CA LEU A 29 5.83 -3.12 0.36
C LEU A 29 7.17 -2.42 0.10
N VAL A 30 7.49 -2.12 -1.17
CA VAL A 30 8.70 -1.35 -1.53
C VAL A 30 8.70 0.01 -0.82
N LEU A 31 7.56 0.71 -0.83
CA LEU A 31 7.38 1.99 -0.12
C LEU A 31 7.65 1.87 1.38
N MET A 32 7.13 0.83 2.02
CA MET A 32 7.37 0.56 3.44
C MET A 32 8.83 0.26 3.73
N ILE A 33 9.46 -0.62 2.94
CA ILE A 33 10.86 -0.99 3.11
C ILE A 33 11.75 0.25 2.98
N ARG A 34 11.52 1.08 1.96
CA ARG A 34 12.26 2.33 1.79
C ARG A 34 12.07 3.28 2.96
N HIS A 35 10.83 3.49 3.40
CA HIS A 35 10.53 4.33 4.55
C HIS A 35 11.28 3.86 5.81
N LEU A 36 11.35 2.55 6.04
CA LEU A 36 12.12 1.97 7.14
C LEU A 36 13.62 2.27 7.00
N CYS A 37 14.20 2.09 5.82
CA CYS A 37 15.60 2.39 5.54
C CYS A 37 15.94 3.88 5.77
N ASP A 38 15.13 4.80 5.22
CA ASP A 38 15.36 6.24 5.32
C ASP A 38 15.30 6.76 6.77
N HIS A 39 14.57 6.07 7.65
CA HIS A 39 14.45 6.39 9.07
C HIS A 39 15.38 5.56 9.98
N GLY A 40 16.27 4.75 9.41
CA GLY A 40 17.28 3.97 10.14
C GLY A 40 16.78 2.67 10.76
N TYR A 41 15.57 2.21 10.42
CA TYR A 41 15.03 0.90 10.85
C TYR A 41 15.58 -0.25 9.99
N VAL A 42 16.92 -0.32 9.85
CA VAL A 42 17.61 -1.21 8.90
C VAL A 42 17.29 -2.69 9.14
N GLU A 43 17.35 -3.16 10.39
CA GLU A 43 17.04 -4.56 10.71
C GLU A 43 15.59 -4.93 10.37
N SER A 44 14.64 -4.02 10.60
CA SER A 44 13.24 -4.23 10.24
C SER A 44 13.05 -4.27 8.72
N ALA A 45 13.74 -3.39 7.99
CA ALA A 45 13.72 -3.39 6.53
C ALA A 45 14.32 -4.67 5.95
N GLU A 46 15.42 -5.19 6.50
CA GLU A 46 16.04 -6.47 6.09
C GLU A 46 15.12 -7.67 6.32
N ARG A 47 14.49 -7.76 7.50
CA ARG A 47 13.51 -8.82 7.78
C ARG A 47 12.33 -8.73 6.84
N LEU A 48 11.80 -7.53 6.59
CA LEU A 48 10.68 -7.33 5.68
C LEU A 48 11.04 -7.69 4.22
N GLN A 49 12.25 -7.35 3.75
CA GLN A 49 12.76 -7.77 2.43
C GLN A 49 12.83 -9.30 2.33
N THR A 50 13.30 -9.97 3.39
CA THR A 50 13.39 -11.43 3.45
C THR A 50 12.02 -12.10 3.41
N GLU A 51 11.06 -11.63 4.22
CA GLU A 51 9.71 -12.17 4.31
C GLU A 51 8.91 -11.96 3.02
N SER A 52 9.05 -10.77 2.41
CA SER A 52 8.34 -10.41 1.18
C SER A 52 9.00 -10.90 -0.09
N LYS A 53 10.28 -11.34 -0.02
CA LYS A 53 11.12 -11.67 -1.18
C LYS A 53 11.26 -10.50 -2.17
N ILE A 54 11.27 -9.28 -1.65
CA ILE A 54 11.47 -8.05 -2.41
C ILE A 54 12.82 -7.47 -1.98
N SER A 55 13.63 -7.08 -2.96
CA SER A 55 14.91 -6.39 -2.74
C SER A 55 14.83 -4.98 -3.29
N LEU A 56 15.26 -3.99 -2.51
CA LEU A 56 15.41 -2.61 -3.01
C LEU A 56 16.47 -2.50 -4.12
N GLN A 57 17.37 -3.48 -4.24
CA GLN A 57 18.34 -3.52 -5.35
C GLN A 57 17.67 -3.85 -6.69
N ASP A 58 16.57 -4.61 -6.67
CA ASP A 58 15.85 -5.01 -7.87
C ASP A 58 14.75 -4.01 -8.23
N VAL A 59 14.04 -3.51 -7.21
CA VAL A 59 12.92 -2.59 -7.36
C VAL A 59 12.89 -1.63 -6.17
N ASP A 60 13.17 -0.36 -6.43
CA ASP A 60 13.03 0.73 -5.47
C ASP A 60 11.83 1.62 -5.81
N VAL A 61 11.48 2.52 -4.88
CA VAL A 61 10.48 3.57 -5.10
C VAL A 61 10.98 4.59 -6.12
N ALA A 62 10.03 5.24 -6.80
CA ALA A 62 10.34 6.33 -7.70
C ALA A 62 10.69 7.63 -6.92
N ASP A 63 11.47 8.52 -7.54
CA ASP A 63 11.95 9.75 -6.91
C ASP A 63 10.82 10.73 -6.51
N ASN A 64 9.63 10.57 -7.08
CA ASN A 64 8.49 11.45 -6.89
C ASN A 64 7.47 10.91 -5.87
N ILE A 65 7.81 9.88 -5.09
CA ILE A 65 6.89 9.28 -4.14
C ILE A 65 7.61 8.85 -2.85
N ASP A 66 7.05 9.26 -1.72
CA ASP A 66 7.47 8.80 -0.40
C ASP A 66 6.27 8.70 0.54
N MET A 67 6.44 7.92 1.61
CA MET A 67 5.33 7.60 2.52
C MET A 67 4.82 8.82 3.29
N ILE A 68 5.67 9.80 3.58
CA ILE A 68 5.27 11.01 4.32
C ILE A 68 4.43 11.91 3.42
N ASN A 69 4.87 12.15 2.18
CA ASN A 69 4.12 12.95 1.22
C ASN A 69 2.77 12.32 0.89
N ILE A 70 2.66 10.99 0.74
CA ILE A 70 1.36 10.33 0.54
C ILE A 70 0.40 10.61 1.71
N VAL A 71 0.90 10.59 2.96
CA VAL A 71 0.08 10.86 4.13
C VAL A 71 -0.38 12.32 4.13
N GLN A 72 0.51 13.26 3.82
CA GLN A 72 0.18 14.68 3.73
C GLN A 72 -0.86 14.95 2.64
N GLU A 73 -0.68 14.40 1.44
CA GLU A 73 -1.65 14.53 0.34
C GLU A 73 -3.02 13.97 0.73
N TYR A 74 -3.04 12.85 1.47
CA TYR A 74 -4.28 12.30 2.00
C TYR A 74 -4.93 13.23 3.04
N GLU A 75 -4.14 13.81 3.95
CA GLU A 75 -4.62 14.80 4.93
C GLU A 75 -5.25 16.01 4.24
N ASP A 76 -4.53 16.60 3.28
CA ASP A 76 -4.97 17.76 2.51
C ASP A 76 -6.25 17.47 1.73
N TYR A 77 -6.29 16.33 1.03
CA TYR A 77 -7.49 15.90 0.30
C TYR A 77 -8.69 15.72 1.25
N TYR A 78 -8.47 15.08 2.39
CA TYR A 78 -9.54 14.83 3.36
C TYR A 78 -10.04 16.13 3.99
N GLU A 79 -9.13 17.04 4.35
CA GLU A 79 -9.48 18.35 4.89
C GLU A 79 -10.24 19.19 3.87
N LEU A 80 -9.81 19.22 2.60
CA LEU A 80 -10.53 19.90 1.53
C LEU A 80 -11.93 19.30 1.32
N ARG A 81 -12.05 17.97 1.34
CA ARG A 81 -13.31 17.28 1.05
C ARG A 81 -14.32 17.34 2.18
N PHE A 82 -13.85 17.29 3.43
CA PHE A 82 -14.71 17.11 4.61
C PHE A 82 -14.62 18.28 5.61
N GLN A 83 -13.84 19.32 5.32
CA GLN A 83 -13.61 20.50 6.17
C GLN A 83 -13.15 20.14 7.59
N ARG A 84 -12.42 19.03 7.71
CA ARG A 84 -11.85 18.55 8.98
C ARG A 84 -10.61 17.72 8.70
N LYS A 85 -9.65 17.75 9.62
CA LYS A 85 -8.45 16.89 9.53
C LYS A 85 -8.80 15.42 9.79
N PRO A 86 -8.23 14.47 9.02
CA PRO A 86 -8.44 13.06 9.30
C PRO A 86 -7.71 12.64 10.58
N LYS A 87 -8.26 11.65 11.27
CA LYS A 87 -7.60 11.01 12.40
C LYS A 87 -6.74 9.85 11.88
N LEU A 88 -5.44 10.06 11.71
CA LEU A 88 -4.52 9.05 11.18
C LEU A 88 -4.26 7.89 12.14
N THR A 89 -4.15 8.19 13.44
CA THR A 89 -3.87 7.20 14.48
C THR A 89 -4.90 7.27 15.60
N ARG A 90 -5.12 6.14 16.26
CA ARG A 90 -5.95 6.05 17.48
C ARG A 90 -5.23 5.23 18.54
N LYS A 91 -5.45 5.55 19.81
CA LYS A 91 -4.93 4.75 20.92
C LYS A 91 -5.60 3.38 20.95
N VAL A 92 -4.79 2.33 21.13
CA VAL A 92 -5.27 0.96 21.37
C VAL A 92 -5.87 0.90 22.78
N GLY A 93 -7.03 0.24 22.94
CA GLY A 93 -7.76 0.14 24.22
C GLY A 93 -8.84 1.22 24.47
N GLY A 94 -8.94 2.25 23.63
CA GLY A 94 -9.92 3.34 23.78
C GLY A 94 -11.32 3.09 23.20
N GLY A 95 -11.83 1.85 23.20
CA GLY A 95 -13.23 1.57 22.87
C GLY A 95 -13.67 1.74 21.41
N GLU A 96 -12.76 1.81 20.43
CA GLU A 96 -13.12 1.86 19.00
C GLU A 96 -12.69 0.57 18.26
N GLY A 97 -13.44 -0.53 18.43
CA GLY A 97 -13.81 -1.47 17.36
C GLY A 97 -12.75 -2.19 16.50
N ARG A 98 -11.48 -2.38 16.91
CA ARG A 98 -10.65 -3.44 16.28
C ARG A 98 -10.33 -4.52 17.31
N PRO A 99 -10.47 -5.81 16.95
CA PRO A 99 -9.99 -6.90 17.80
C PRO A 99 -8.49 -6.71 18.04
N SER A 100 -8.06 -6.94 19.29
CA SER A 100 -6.64 -6.98 19.65
C SER A 100 -5.94 -8.02 18.79
N LEU A 101 -4.76 -7.66 18.27
CA LEU A 101 -3.88 -8.64 17.64
C LEU A 101 -3.52 -9.71 18.71
N PRO A 102 -3.49 -11.00 18.35
CA PRO A 102 -3.09 -12.07 19.26
C PRO A 102 -1.64 -11.91 19.73
#